data_AF-A0A919GNA3-F1
#
_entry.id   AF-A0A919GNA3-F1
#
_cell.length_a   1.000
_cell.length_b   1.000
_cell.length_c   1.000
_cell.angle_alpha   90.00
_cell.angle_beta   90.00
_cell.angle_gamma   90.00
#
_symmetry.space_group_name_H-M   'P 1'
#
loop_
_entity.id
_entity.type
_entity.pdbx_description
1 polymer ?
#
loop_
_entity_poly.entity_id
_entity_poly.type
_entity_poly.pdbx_seq_one_letter_code
_entity_poly.pdbx_strand_id
1 'polypeptide(L)'
;MTHDVDALRDASERAGIPFDYLQRLAAAEDYDPQDPGGNNTLAKQLTIVFDHHVAKCLADADPIAALRRFGFDESAEALAKTQRQS
;
A
#
# COMPACT_ATOMS: atom_id res chain seq x y z
N MET A 1 -15.17 13.21 -3.38
CA MET A 1 -16.14 12.85 -2.32
C MET A 1 -15.38 12.99 -1.03
N THR A 2 -15.73 13.91 -0.13
CA THR A 2 -14.99 14.03 1.14
C THR A 2 -15.47 12.92 2.06
N HIS A 3 -14.68 11.86 2.21
CA HIS A 3 -14.98 10.82 3.19
C HIS A 3 -14.94 11.42 4.60
N ASP A 4 -15.94 11.08 5.41
CA ASP A 4 -16.01 11.55 6.80
C ASP A 4 -14.80 11.01 7.57
N VAL A 5 -13.97 11.93 8.07
CA VAL A 5 -12.72 11.64 8.77
C VAL A 5 -12.97 10.79 10.01
N ASP A 6 -14.10 10.99 10.68
CA ASP A 6 -14.48 10.23 11.86
C ASP A 6 -14.84 8.78 11.49
N ALA A 7 -15.52 8.55 10.36
CA ALA A 7 -15.80 7.21 9.86
C ALA A 7 -14.52 6.44 9.46
N LEU A 8 -13.52 7.13 8.91
CA LEU A 8 -12.21 6.53 8.62
C LEU A 8 -11.45 6.15 9.89
N ARG A 9 -11.57 6.95 10.96
CA ARG A 9 -10.94 6.68 12.25
C ARG A 9 -11.56 5.46 12.93
N ASP A 10 -12.89 5.38 12.94
CA ASP A 10 -13.62 4.22 13.44
C ASP A 10 -13.28 2.94 12.67
N ALA A 11 -13.13 3.04 11.34
CA ALA A 11 -12.75 1.92 10.49
C ALA A 11 -11.31 1.44 10.78
N SER A 12 -10.38 2.39 10.97
CA SER A 12 -8.99 2.12 11.37
C SER A 12 -8.93 1.33 12.67
N GLU A 13 -9.63 1.80 13.71
CA GLU A 13 -9.64 1.17 15.03
C GLU A 13 -10.28 -0.23 15.00
N ARG A 14 -11.45 -0.36 14.35
CA ARG A 14 -12.16 -1.64 14.26
C ARG A 14 -11.40 -2.71 13.48
N ALA A 15 -10.74 -2.32 12.39
CA ALA A 15 -10.04 -3.25 11.50
C ALA A 15 -8.56 -3.45 11.88
N GLY A 16 -8.03 -2.65 12.82
CA GLY A 16 -6.60 -2.63 13.13
C GLY A 16 -5.74 -2.18 11.95
N ILE A 17 -6.30 -1.36 11.05
CA ILE A 17 -5.61 -0.84 9.87
C ILE A 17 -5.08 0.56 10.20
N PRO A 18 -3.85 0.91 9.82
CA PRO A 18 -3.33 2.26 10.07
C PRO A 18 -4.21 3.37 9.46
N PHE A 19 -4.51 4.39 10.24
CA PHE A 19 -5.38 5.49 9.82
C PHE A 19 -4.82 6.26 8.61
N ASP A 20 -3.49 6.48 8.59
CA ASP A 20 -2.78 7.13 7.49
C ASP A 20 -2.88 6.34 6.17
N TYR A 21 -2.95 5.02 6.23
CA TYR A 21 -3.20 4.18 5.06
C TYR A 21 -4.60 4.41 4.50
N LEU A 22 -5.62 4.47 5.37
CA LEU A 22 -6.99 4.76 4.96
C LEU A 22 -7.15 6.18 4.39
N GLN A 23 -6.45 7.17 4.98
CA GLN A 23 -6.43 8.53 4.45
C GLN A 23 -5.82 8.60 3.04
N ARG A 24 -4.72 7.86 2.77
CA ARG A 24 -4.14 7.79 1.43
C ARG A 24 -5.12 7.17 0.42
N LEU A 25 -5.82 6.11 0.79
CA LEU A 25 -6.84 5.49 -0.06
C LEU A 25 -8.02 6.43 -0.35
N ALA A 26 -8.49 7.16 0.64
CA ALA A 26 -9.54 8.17 0.48
C ALA A 26 -9.08 9.31 -0.44
N ALA A 27 -7.86 9.80 -0.26
CA ALA A 27 -7.27 10.85 -1.10
C ALA A 27 -7.05 10.40 -2.55
N ALA A 28 -6.89 9.10 -2.80
CA ALA A 28 -6.80 8.57 -4.17
C ALA A 28 -8.10 8.75 -4.98
N GLU A 29 -9.23 8.94 -4.29
CA GLU A 29 -10.55 9.21 -4.90
C GLU A 29 -10.84 10.71 -5.07
N ASP A 30 -9.94 11.59 -4.58
CA ASP A 30 -10.11 13.02 -4.76
C ASP A 30 -9.91 13.41 -6.23
N TYR A 31 -10.66 14.44 -6.62
CA TYR A 31 -10.64 14.96 -7.98
C TYR A 31 -9.23 15.37 -8.40
N ASP A 32 -8.78 14.82 -9.53
CA ASP A 32 -7.49 15.12 -10.12
C ASP A 32 -7.70 15.95 -11.39
N PRO A 33 -7.25 17.23 -11.44
CA PRO A 33 -7.35 18.05 -12.63
C PRO A 33 -6.62 17.46 -13.85
N GLN A 34 -5.63 16.59 -13.64
CA GLN A 34 -4.90 15.89 -14.71
C GLN A 34 -5.61 14.61 -15.17
N ASP A 35 -6.60 14.13 -14.41
CA ASP A 35 -7.49 13.03 -14.78
C ASP A 35 -8.95 13.38 -14.45
N PRO A 36 -9.57 14.30 -15.21
CA PRO A 36 -10.91 14.79 -14.94
C PRO A 36 -12.01 13.71 -15.08
N GLY A 37 -11.67 12.56 -15.67
CA GLY A 37 -12.57 11.40 -15.79
C GLY A 37 -12.46 10.40 -14.63
N GLY A 38 -11.47 10.55 -13.73
CA GLY A 38 -11.25 9.62 -12.62
C GLY A 38 -10.81 8.21 -13.05
N ASN A 39 -10.29 8.05 -14.26
CA ASN A 39 -9.87 6.77 -14.84
C ASN A 39 -8.65 6.16 -14.11
N ASN A 40 -7.90 6.96 -13.35
CA ASN A 40 -6.70 6.56 -12.62
C ASN A 40 -6.95 6.20 -11.15
N THR A 41 -8.18 6.36 -10.65
CA THR A 41 -8.54 6.12 -9.24
C THR A 41 -8.12 4.71 -8.79
N LEU A 42 -8.47 3.69 -9.59
CA LEU A 42 -8.10 2.31 -9.30
C LEU A 42 -6.57 2.12 -9.27
N ALA A 43 -5.85 2.72 -10.22
CA ALA A 43 -4.39 2.63 -10.27
C ALA A 43 -3.76 3.26 -9.02
N LYS A 44 -4.20 4.45 -8.61
CA LYS A 44 -3.74 5.13 -7.38
C LYS A 44 -3.98 4.28 -6.13
N GLN A 45 -5.19 3.72 -6.00
CA GLN A 45 -5.54 2.85 -4.87
C GLN A 45 -4.67 1.59 -4.84
N LEU A 46 -4.49 0.93 -5.99
CA LEU A 46 -3.61 -0.23 -6.09
C LEU A 46 -2.18 0.11 -5.70
N THR A 47 -1.62 1.25 -6.14
CA THR A 47 -0.29 1.70 -5.72
C THR A 47 -0.18 1.80 -4.19
N ILE A 48 -1.16 2.43 -3.52
CA ILE A 48 -1.15 2.55 -2.06
C ILE A 48 -1.21 1.18 -1.37
N VAL A 49 -2.03 0.26 -1.89
CA VAL A 49 -2.11 -1.13 -1.40
C VAL A 49 -0.76 -1.82 -1.57
N PHE A 50 -0.16 -1.75 -2.75
CA PHE A 50 1.13 -2.36 -3.05
C PHE A 50 2.23 -1.80 -2.15
N ASP A 51 2.37 -0.48 -2.05
CA ASP A 51 3.40 0.17 -1.22
C ASP A 51 3.27 -0.26 0.25
N HIS A 52 2.03 -0.33 0.76
CA HIS A 52 1.78 -0.77 2.14
C HIS A 52 2.18 -2.23 2.37
N HIS A 53 1.86 -3.13 1.43
CA HIS A 53 2.25 -4.54 1.54
C HIS A 53 3.75 -4.73 1.41
N VAL A 54 4.40 -4.03 0.48
CA VAL A 54 5.86 -4.08 0.31
C VAL A 54 6.55 -3.56 1.58
N ALA A 55 6.10 -2.43 2.13
CA ALA A 55 6.65 -1.90 3.38
C ALA A 55 6.54 -2.89 4.55
N LYS A 56 5.40 -3.58 4.68
CA LYS A 56 5.22 -4.65 5.68
C LYS A 56 6.17 -5.82 5.47
N CYS A 57 6.37 -6.24 4.22
CA CYS A 57 7.31 -7.33 3.92
C CYS A 57 8.74 -6.92 4.28
N LEU A 58 9.15 -5.70 3.94
CA LEU A 58 10.51 -5.21 4.18
C LEU A 58 10.82 -4.96 5.67
N ALA A 59 9.81 -4.76 6.50
CA ALA A 59 9.93 -4.64 7.95
C ALA A 59 9.86 -5.99 8.69
N ASP A 60 9.59 -7.10 8.00
CA ASP A 60 9.57 -8.44 8.58
C ASP A 60 10.98 -8.88 8.99
N ALA A 61 11.06 -9.85 9.92
CA ALA A 61 12.34 -10.44 10.31
C ALA A 61 13.01 -11.23 9.16
N ASP A 62 12.21 -11.79 8.25
CA ASP A 62 12.68 -12.37 6.99
C ASP A 62 11.95 -11.73 5.79
N PRO A 63 12.47 -10.59 5.28
CA PRO A 63 11.85 -9.87 4.18
C PRO A 63 11.72 -10.67 2.89
N ILE A 64 12.66 -11.59 2.62
CA ILE A 64 12.65 -12.41 1.40
C ILE A 64 11.52 -13.44 1.48
N ALA A 65 11.38 -14.13 2.60
CA ALA A 65 10.26 -15.07 2.81
C ALA A 65 8.91 -14.34 2.83
N ALA A 66 8.84 -13.14 3.43
CA ALA A 66 7.64 -12.32 3.44
C ALA A 66 7.21 -11.93 2.02
N LEU A 67 8.12 -11.40 1.20
CA LEU A 67 7.84 -11.03 -0.20
C LEU A 67 7.30 -12.22 -1.01
N ARG A 68 7.90 -13.41 -0.88
CA ARG A 68 7.42 -14.64 -1.56
C ARG A 68 6.03 -15.05 -1.12
N ARG A 69 5.71 -14.95 0.18
CA ARG A 69 4.37 -15.28 0.70
C ARG A 69 3.27 -14.44 0.05
N PHE A 70 3.58 -13.21 -0.32
CA PHE A 70 2.68 -12.30 -1.02
C PHE A 70 2.81 -12.34 -2.55
N GLY A 71 3.60 -13.26 -3.10
CA GLY A 71 3.76 -13.46 -4.54
C GLY A 71 4.74 -12.49 -5.22
N PHE A 72 5.53 -11.73 -4.45
CA PHE A 72 6.55 -10.82 -4.99
C PHE A 72 7.87 -11.55 -5.27
N ASP A 73 7.82 -12.65 -6.02
CA ASP A 73 8.96 -13.55 -6.22
C ASP A 73 10.18 -12.86 -6.88
N GLU A 74 9.95 -12.06 -7.93
CA GLU A 74 11.00 -11.31 -8.60
C GLU A 74 11.69 -10.31 -7.67
N SER A 75 10.91 -9.64 -6.81
CA SER A 75 11.45 -8.69 -5.81
C SER A 75 12.22 -9.42 -4.70
N ALA A 76 11.71 -10.58 -4.26
CA ALA A 76 12.40 -11.42 -3.28
C ALA A 76 13.75 -11.92 -3.82
N GLU A 77 13.80 -12.32 -5.09
CA GLU A 77 15.04 -12.72 -5.75
C GLU A 77 16.02 -11.56 -5.92
N ALA A 78 15.55 -10.39 -6.33
CA ALA A 78 16.37 -9.19 -6.44
C ALA A 78 17.01 -8.83 -5.11
N LEU A 79 16.22 -8.79 -4.02
CA LEU A 79 16.71 -8.51 -2.67
C LEU A 79 17.72 -9.57 -2.20
N ALA A 80 17.44 -10.85 -2.44
CA ALA A 80 18.36 -11.94 -2.10
C ALA A 80 19.72 -11.83 -2.83
N LYS A 81 19.73 -11.34 -4.07
CA LYS A 81 20.98 -11.09 -4.81
C LYS A 81 21.77 -9.94 -4.19
N THR A 82 21.12 -8.82 -3.86
CA THR A 82 21.77 -7.65 -3.25
C THR A 82 22.40 -7.98 -1.90
N GLN A 83 21.72 -8.74 -1.04
CA GLN A 83 22.25 -9.11 0.28
C GLN A 83 23.48 -10.03 0.21
N ARG A 84 23.65 -10.83 -0.85
CA ARG A 84 24.85 -11.67 -1.04
C ARG A 84 26.07 -10.89 -1.53
N GLN A 85 25.84 -9.68 -2.04
CA GLN A 85 26.87 -8.79 -2.59
C GLN A 85 27.33 -7.73 -1.58
N SER A 86 26.68 -7.65 -0.42
CA SER A 86 27.03 -6.77 0.71
C SER A 86 27.81 -7.54 1.77
#